data_AF-A0A174QMJ1-F1
#
_entry.id   AF-A0A174QMJ1-F1
#
_cell.length_a   1.000
_cell.length_b   1.000
_cell.length_c   1.000
_cell.angle_alpha   90.00
_cell.angle_beta   90.00
_cell.angle_gamma   90.00
#
_symmetry.space_group_name_H-M   'P 1'
#
loop_
_entity.id
_entity.type
_entity.pdbx_description
1 polymer ?
#
loop_
_entity_poly.entity_id
_entity_poly.type
_entity_poly.pdbx_seq_one_letter_code
_entity_poly.pdbx_strand_id
1 'polypeptide(L)'
;MRTFFYVIFKKFSFRFEQNALFKRDKSEREKDLCSYLMVGEEVNSMEQSSSYDEKTVMHQFDRKCKLALKGEIVDYERHLAYLRKHETLFSELSEQEMESLSIFDEYELEKSYFRAGGYDVEVKNALLAEALTALTERKRDIILLSYFVEMNDADIARKLNLVRSTVHEHRTRSLEILKIMLEENADENGRKKCK
;
A
#
# COMPACT_ATOMS: atom_id res chain seq x y z
N MET A 1 -6.44 -27.36 -25.10
CA MET A 1 -6.02 -26.06 -25.69
C MET A 1 -7.20 -25.23 -26.23
N ARG A 2 -8.36 -25.19 -25.55
CA ARG A 2 -9.52 -24.36 -25.98
C ARG A 2 -10.21 -23.60 -24.83
N THR A 3 -9.76 -23.77 -23.59
CA THR A 3 -10.28 -23.08 -22.40
C THR A 3 -9.36 -21.96 -21.90
N PHE A 4 -8.08 -21.95 -22.29
CA PHE A 4 -7.12 -20.92 -21.86
C PHE A 4 -7.25 -19.58 -22.59
N PHE A 5 -7.81 -19.56 -23.81
CA PHE A 5 -7.98 -18.32 -24.59
C PHE A 5 -9.16 -17.46 -24.13
N TYR A 6 -10.19 -18.05 -23.51
CA TYR A 6 -11.39 -17.30 -23.09
C TYR A 6 -11.16 -16.44 -21.83
N VAL A 7 -10.20 -16.82 -20.99
CA VAL A 7 -9.92 -16.11 -19.72
C VAL A 7 -9.17 -14.80 -19.96
N ILE A 8 -8.27 -14.76 -20.95
CA ILE A 8 -7.55 -13.53 -21.32
C ILE A 8 -8.51 -12.52 -21.96
N PHE A 9 -9.41 -12.97 -22.84
CA PHE A 9 -10.34 -12.07 -23.52
C PHE A 9 -11.38 -11.44 -22.57
N LYS A 10 -11.83 -12.17 -21.54
CA LYS A 10 -12.73 -11.60 -20.53
C LYS A 10 -12.03 -10.60 -19.61
N LYS A 11 -10.75 -10.79 -19.32
CA LYS A 11 -9.96 -9.87 -18.47
C LYS A 11 -9.59 -8.56 -19.19
N PHE A 12 -9.53 -8.59 -20.53
CA PHE A 12 -9.36 -7.38 -21.35
C PHE A 12 -10.64 -6.52 -21.42
N SER A 13 -11.84 -7.13 -21.37
CA SER A 13 -13.10 -6.38 -21.32
C SER A 13 -13.34 -5.66 -19.99
N PHE A 14 -12.95 -6.25 -18.85
CA PHE A 14 -13.26 -5.67 -17.54
C PHE A 14 -12.47 -4.39 -17.20
N ARG A 15 -11.27 -4.21 -17.78
CA ARG A 15 -10.49 -2.96 -17.61
C ARG A 15 -11.03 -1.79 -18.42
N PHE A 16 -11.98 -2.03 -19.32
CA PHE A 16 -12.66 -0.99 -20.09
C PHE A 16 -13.79 -0.31 -19.28
N GLU A 17 -14.31 -0.95 -18.24
CA GLU A 17 -15.44 -0.43 -17.45
C GLU A 17 -15.07 0.63 -16.41
N GLN A 18 -13.85 0.62 -15.85
CA GLN A 18 -13.46 1.63 -14.85
C GLN A 18 -12.98 2.97 -15.46
N ASN A 19 -12.73 3.02 -16.77
CA ASN A 19 -12.49 4.28 -17.49
C ASN A 19 -13.81 4.95 -17.96
N ALA A 20 -14.96 4.47 -17.48
CA ALA A 20 -16.28 4.98 -17.86
C ALA A 20 -16.58 6.42 -17.39
N LEU A 21 -15.72 7.08 -16.62
CA LEU A 21 -15.94 8.46 -16.18
C LEU A 21 -15.34 9.53 -17.12
N PHE A 22 -14.64 9.15 -18.17
CA PHE A 22 -14.22 10.09 -19.23
C PHE A 22 -14.74 9.64 -20.60
N LYS A 23 -16.03 9.31 -20.66
CA LYS A 23 -16.74 9.19 -21.94
C LYS A 23 -16.92 10.58 -22.54
N ARG A 24 -15.94 11.01 -23.33
CA ARG A 24 -16.18 12.00 -24.39
C ARG A 24 -16.08 11.28 -25.74
N ASP A 25 -17.23 11.23 -26.39
CA ASP A 25 -17.63 10.61 -27.66
C ASP A 25 -16.68 9.62 -28.36
N LYS A 26 -16.82 8.35 -27.95
CA LYS A 26 -16.57 7.21 -28.85
C LYS A 26 -17.71 7.04 -29.88
N SER A 27 -18.88 7.63 -29.61
CA SER A 27 -20.11 7.48 -30.41
C SER A 27 -20.07 8.22 -31.76
N GLU A 28 -19.37 9.35 -31.85
CA GLU A 28 -19.25 10.13 -33.09
C GLU A 28 -18.28 9.47 -34.09
N ARG A 29 -17.16 8.91 -33.60
CA ARG A 29 -16.17 8.23 -34.45
C ARG A 29 -16.63 6.87 -34.98
N GLU A 30 -17.42 6.11 -34.21
CA GLU A 30 -18.03 4.88 -34.71
C GLU A 30 -19.10 5.16 -35.77
N LYS A 31 -19.83 6.27 -35.65
CA LYS A 31 -20.78 6.72 -36.69
C LYS A 31 -20.08 7.16 -37.97
N ASP A 32 -18.93 7.82 -37.86
CA ASP A 32 -18.13 8.23 -39.03
C ASP A 32 -17.53 7.02 -39.77
N LEU A 33 -17.07 5.99 -39.03
CA LEU A 33 -16.57 4.75 -39.63
C LEU A 33 -17.70 3.92 -40.26
N CYS A 34 -18.88 3.86 -39.63
CA CYS A 34 -20.03 3.10 -40.14
C CYS A 34 -20.68 3.82 -41.34
N SER A 35 -20.81 5.15 -41.30
CA SER A 35 -21.33 5.93 -42.44
C SER A 35 -20.45 5.82 -43.69
N TYR A 36 -19.14 5.65 -43.54
CA TYR A 36 -18.22 5.51 -44.68
C TYR A 36 -18.11 4.07 -45.20
N LEU A 37 -18.42 3.07 -44.36
CA LEU A 37 -18.44 1.65 -44.75
C LEU A 37 -19.77 1.22 -45.40
N MET A 38 -20.86 1.96 -45.19
CA MET A 38 -22.19 1.66 -45.74
C MET A 38 -22.44 2.27 -47.12
N VAL A 39 -21.45 2.92 -47.74
CA VAL A 39 -21.50 3.34 -49.17
C VAL A 39 -20.86 2.26 -50.06
N GLY A 40 -21.18 1.01 -49.79
CA GLY A 40 -20.92 -0.12 -50.68
C GLY A 40 -22.23 -0.54 -51.31
N GLU A 41 -22.60 0.07 -52.43
CA GLU A 41 -23.63 -0.51 -53.29
C GLU A 41 -23.13 -1.89 -53.73
N GLU A 42 -23.97 -2.92 -53.53
CA GLU A 42 -23.75 -4.25 -54.11
C GLU A 42 -23.81 -4.14 -55.63
N VAL A 43 -22.65 -3.94 -56.27
CA VAL A 43 -22.53 -4.09 -57.71
C VAL A 43 -22.13 -5.53 -58.01
N ASN A 44 -23.15 -6.35 -58.23
CA ASN A 44 -23.02 -7.69 -58.78
C ASN A 44 -22.59 -7.58 -60.25
N SER A 45 -21.28 -7.53 -60.50
CA SER A 45 -20.74 -7.72 -61.85
C SER A 45 -19.31 -8.22 -61.76
N MET A 46 -19.13 -9.47 -62.17
CA MET A 46 -17.84 -10.11 -62.42
C MET A 46 -17.14 -9.40 -63.59
N GLU A 47 -16.50 -8.27 -63.33
CA GLU A 47 -15.63 -7.60 -64.30
C GLU A 47 -14.22 -7.48 -63.73
N GLN A 48 -13.27 -7.98 -64.51
CA GLN A 48 -11.85 -8.03 -64.17
C GLN A 48 -11.33 -6.60 -63.99
N SER A 49 -11.16 -6.19 -62.72
CA SER A 49 -10.67 -4.87 -62.37
C SER A 49 -9.25 -4.67 -62.90
N SER A 50 -9.08 -3.67 -63.76
CA SER A 50 -7.77 -3.28 -64.29
C SER A 50 -6.81 -2.92 -63.14
N SER A 51 -5.51 -3.21 -63.31
CA SER A 51 -4.42 -2.99 -62.32
C SER A 51 -4.40 -1.60 -61.62
N TYR A 52 -5.07 -0.58 -62.19
CA TYR A 52 -5.19 0.74 -61.59
C TYR A 52 -6.08 0.78 -60.32
N ASP A 53 -6.99 -0.18 -60.17
CA ASP A 53 -7.95 -0.23 -59.05
C ASP A 53 -7.31 -0.78 -57.76
N GLU A 54 -6.49 -1.83 -57.87
CA GLU A 54 -5.80 -2.43 -56.71
C GLU A 54 -4.86 -1.44 -55.98
N LYS A 55 -4.14 -0.62 -56.75
CA LYS A 55 -3.27 0.43 -56.18
C LYS A 55 -4.08 1.48 -55.41
N THR A 56 -5.26 1.84 -55.93
CA THR A 56 -6.16 2.80 -55.29
C THR A 56 -6.68 2.25 -53.97
N VAL A 57 -7.11 0.99 -53.94
CA VAL A 57 -7.54 0.29 -52.72
C VAL A 57 -6.40 0.21 -51.69
N MET A 58 -5.19 -0.14 -52.14
CA MET A 58 -4.00 -0.17 -51.29
C MET A 58 -3.69 1.20 -50.67
N HIS A 59 -3.73 2.28 -51.45
CA HIS A 59 -3.50 3.63 -50.95
C HIS A 59 -4.58 4.10 -49.97
N GLN A 60 -5.84 3.73 -50.19
CA GLN A 60 -6.93 4.02 -49.25
C GLN A 60 -6.73 3.29 -47.92
N PHE A 61 -6.32 2.03 -47.95
CA PHE A 61 -6.02 1.25 -46.76
C PHE A 61 -4.81 1.83 -46.01
N ASP A 62 -3.71 2.11 -46.71
CA ASP A 62 -2.52 2.73 -46.13
C ASP A 62 -2.84 4.09 -45.47
N ARG A 63 -3.68 4.91 -46.12
CA ARG A 63 -4.18 6.16 -45.53
C ARG A 63 -4.95 5.90 -44.23
N LYS A 64 -5.82 4.89 -44.17
CA LYS A 64 -6.56 4.52 -42.96
C LYS A 64 -5.62 4.07 -41.84
N CYS A 65 -4.63 3.22 -42.14
CA CYS A 65 -3.62 2.80 -41.17
C CYS A 65 -2.82 3.98 -40.61
N LYS A 66 -2.36 4.90 -41.48
CA LYS A 66 -1.65 6.11 -41.07
C LYS A 66 -2.49 7.01 -40.17
N LEU A 67 -3.79 7.14 -40.45
CA LEU A 67 -4.71 7.92 -39.61
C LEU A 67 -4.95 7.25 -38.26
N ALA A 68 -5.14 5.93 -38.23
CA ALA A 68 -5.29 5.19 -36.98
C ALA A 68 -4.06 5.35 -36.08
N LEU A 69 -2.85 5.20 -36.63
CA LEU A 69 -1.60 5.39 -35.89
C LEU A 69 -1.44 6.82 -35.36
N LYS A 70 -1.77 7.84 -36.17
CA LYS A 70 -1.75 9.24 -35.71
C LYS A 70 -2.77 9.49 -34.60
N GLY A 71 -3.96 8.90 -34.70
CA GLY A 71 -4.99 9.00 -33.68
C GLY A 71 -4.53 8.40 -32.35
N GLU A 72 -3.87 7.26 -32.40
CA GLU A 72 -3.34 6.58 -31.20
C GLU A 72 -2.25 7.39 -30.50
N ILE A 73 -1.32 8.00 -31.27
CA ILE A 73 -0.30 8.89 -30.72
C ILE A 73 -0.94 10.06 -29.96
N VAL A 74 -1.94 10.70 -30.56
CA VAL A 74 -2.65 11.83 -29.93
C VAL A 74 -3.39 11.39 -28.67
N ASP A 75 -3.98 10.20 -28.68
CA ASP A 75 -4.67 9.67 -27.49
C ASP A 75 -3.69 9.35 -26.36
N TYR A 76 -2.55 8.75 -26.70
CA TYR A 76 -1.46 8.48 -25.76
C TYR A 76 -0.90 9.77 -25.14
N GLU A 77 -0.63 10.79 -25.95
CA GLU A 77 -0.17 12.10 -25.46
C GLU A 77 -1.20 12.76 -24.53
N ARG A 78 -2.49 12.66 -24.88
CA ARG A 78 -3.58 13.15 -24.03
C ARG A 78 -3.61 12.40 -22.70
N HIS A 79 -3.42 11.10 -22.70
CA HIS A 79 -3.35 10.30 -21.48
C HIS A 79 -2.18 10.72 -20.60
N LEU A 80 -0.98 10.87 -21.17
CA LEU A 80 0.18 11.36 -20.42
C LEU A 80 -0.04 12.77 -19.83
N ALA A 81 -0.70 13.67 -20.58
CA ALA A 81 -1.04 15.00 -20.09
C ALA A 81 -2.07 14.96 -18.95
N TYR A 82 -2.97 13.98 -18.94
CA TYR A 82 -3.90 13.75 -17.83
C TYR A 82 -3.13 13.26 -16.59
N LEU A 83 -2.27 12.24 -16.72
CA LEU A 83 -1.48 11.73 -15.59
C LEU A 83 -0.64 12.85 -14.96
N ARG A 84 0.06 13.66 -15.77
CA ARG A 84 0.86 14.80 -15.26
C ARG A 84 0.05 15.87 -14.51
N LYS A 85 -1.26 15.96 -14.74
CA LYS A 85 -2.15 16.93 -14.05
C LYS A 85 -2.77 16.39 -12.77
N HIS A 86 -2.86 15.06 -12.64
CA HIS A 86 -3.64 14.41 -11.60
C HIS A 86 -2.81 13.47 -10.71
N GLU A 87 -1.61 13.09 -11.15
CA GLU A 87 -0.69 12.24 -10.43
C GLU A 87 0.58 13.03 -10.08
N THR A 88 1.03 12.85 -8.85
CA THR A 88 2.30 13.37 -8.34
C THR A 88 3.18 12.17 -7.97
N LEU A 89 4.48 12.26 -8.25
CA LEU A 89 5.41 11.19 -7.89
C LEU A 89 5.63 11.20 -6.37
N PHE A 90 5.80 10.03 -5.77
CA PHE A 90 6.15 9.93 -4.34
C PHE A 90 7.44 10.68 -3.98
N SER A 91 8.38 10.80 -4.92
CA SER A 91 9.62 11.57 -4.72
C SER A 91 9.42 13.09 -4.73
N GLU A 92 8.30 13.56 -5.27
CA GLU A 92 7.96 14.99 -5.35
C GLU A 92 7.05 15.42 -4.19
N LEU A 93 6.55 14.47 -3.40
CA LEU A 93 5.76 14.75 -2.20
C LEU A 93 6.65 15.32 -1.11
N SER A 94 6.13 16.32 -0.41
CA SER A 94 6.73 16.82 0.82
C SER A 94 6.57 15.81 1.96
N GLU A 95 7.41 15.91 2.98
CA GLU A 95 7.31 15.08 4.20
C GLU A 95 5.93 15.21 4.85
N GLN A 96 5.36 16.42 4.85
CA GLN A 96 4.04 16.69 5.44
C GLN A 96 2.90 15.98 4.69
N GLU A 97 2.94 15.96 3.36
CA GLU A 97 1.95 15.24 2.53
C GLU A 97 2.08 13.73 2.73
N MET A 98 3.31 13.23 2.80
CA MET A 98 3.61 11.83 3.08
C MET A 98 3.05 11.40 4.45
N GLU A 99 3.26 12.22 5.48
CA GLU A 99 2.70 12.00 6.83
C GLU A 99 1.17 12.03 6.81
N SER A 100 0.55 12.92 6.03
CA SER A 100 -0.92 12.99 5.94
C SER A 100 -1.55 11.75 5.30
N LEU A 101 -0.81 11.06 4.44
CA LEU A 101 -1.22 9.78 3.83
C LEU A 101 -0.88 8.58 4.71
N SER A 102 -0.10 8.78 5.77
CA SER A 102 0.21 7.72 6.73
C SER A 102 -1.01 7.41 7.59
N ILE A 103 -1.41 6.15 7.59
CA ILE A 103 -2.43 5.63 8.49
C ILE A 103 -1.70 4.69 9.44
N PHE A 104 -1.69 5.05 10.71
CA PHE A 104 -1.24 4.16 11.77
C PHE A 104 -2.43 3.31 12.22
N ASP A 105 -2.25 2.00 12.18
CA ASP A 105 -3.21 1.06 12.74
C ASP A 105 -3.08 1.08 14.28
N GLU A 106 -3.69 2.09 14.90
CA GLU A 106 -3.73 2.19 16.36
C GLU A 106 -4.84 1.29 16.89
N TYR A 107 -4.52 0.00 17.02
CA TYR A 107 -5.39 -0.92 17.76
C TYR A 107 -5.52 -0.42 19.20
N GLU A 108 -6.76 -0.42 19.71
CA GLU A 108 -7.06 -0.27 21.14
C GLU A 108 -6.48 -1.48 21.89
N LEU A 109 -5.18 -1.46 22.14
CA LEU A 109 -4.51 -2.44 22.96
C LEU A 109 -4.88 -2.22 24.42
N GLU A 110 -4.95 -3.31 25.17
CA GLU A 110 -5.20 -3.26 26.62
C GLU A 110 -4.10 -2.47 27.31
N LYS A 111 -4.48 -1.31 27.86
CA LYS A 111 -3.58 -0.39 28.56
C LYS A 111 -3.49 -0.79 30.03
N SER A 112 -2.27 -1.03 30.49
CA SER A 112 -1.98 -1.28 31.90
C SER A 112 -1.28 -0.06 32.51
N TYR A 113 -1.60 0.24 33.77
CA TYR A 113 -1.02 1.38 34.49
C TYR A 113 -0.23 0.88 35.70
N PHE A 114 0.98 1.41 35.85
CA PHE A 114 1.85 1.12 36.99
C PHE A 114 2.23 2.41 37.70
N ARG A 115 2.17 2.38 39.03
CA ARG A 115 2.62 3.49 39.86
C ARG A 115 4.01 3.18 40.41
N ALA A 116 5.03 3.94 40.00
CA ALA A 116 6.42 3.76 40.39
C ALA A 116 7.01 5.05 40.96
N GLY A 117 7.45 5.04 42.21
CA GLY A 117 8.04 6.23 42.85
C GLY A 117 7.16 7.48 42.84
N GLY A 118 5.84 7.32 42.71
CA GLY A 118 4.86 8.42 42.61
C GLY A 118 4.56 8.91 41.18
N TYR A 119 5.09 8.26 40.15
CA TYR A 119 4.73 8.49 38.75
C TYR A 119 3.78 7.40 38.25
N ASP A 120 2.82 7.77 37.41
CA ASP A 120 1.94 6.83 36.72
C ASP A 120 2.48 6.56 35.32
N VAL A 121 2.74 5.29 35.00
CA VAL A 121 3.34 4.83 33.74
C VAL A 121 2.33 3.96 32.99
N GLU A 122 2.04 4.33 31.74
CA GLU A 122 1.17 3.58 30.83
C GLU A 122 1.99 2.58 30.00
N VAL A 123 1.60 1.30 30.04
CA VAL A 123 2.19 0.23 29.26
C VAL A 123 1.11 -0.36 28.34
N LYS A 124 1.28 -0.15 27.02
CA LYS A 124 0.32 -0.54 25.97
C LYS A 124 0.39 -2.03 25.58
N ASN A 125 1.39 -2.77 26.03
CA ASN A 125 1.61 -4.17 25.63
C ASN A 125 1.26 -5.12 26.77
N ALA A 126 0.27 -6.00 26.56
CA ALA A 126 -0.19 -6.94 27.57
C ALA A 126 0.89 -7.94 28.03
N LEU A 127 1.71 -8.47 27.12
CA LEU A 127 2.81 -9.38 27.46
C LEU A 127 3.88 -8.68 28.30
N LEU A 128 4.19 -7.42 27.96
CA LEU A 128 5.12 -6.62 28.74
C LEU A 128 4.55 -6.29 30.12
N ALA A 129 3.26 -5.97 30.19
CA ALA A 129 2.56 -5.72 31.45
C ALA A 129 2.62 -6.95 32.37
N GLU A 130 2.37 -8.13 31.83
CA GLU A 130 2.46 -9.40 32.55
C GLU A 130 3.89 -9.71 33.02
N ALA A 131 4.89 -9.50 32.16
CA ALA A 131 6.29 -9.67 32.56
C ALA A 131 6.69 -8.67 33.68
N LEU A 132 6.19 -7.43 33.63
CA LEU A 132 6.43 -6.43 34.66
C LEU A 132 5.70 -6.76 35.97
N THR A 133 4.48 -7.32 35.93
CA THR A 133 3.76 -7.75 37.14
C THR A 133 4.44 -8.94 37.81
N ALA A 134 5.11 -9.81 37.06
CA ALA A 134 5.88 -10.93 37.59
C ALA A 134 7.15 -10.50 38.35
N LEU A 135 7.69 -9.30 38.08
CA LEU A 135 8.78 -8.73 38.88
C LEU A 135 8.30 -8.28 40.26
N THR A 136 9.22 -8.30 41.22
CA THR A 136 8.98 -7.69 42.54
C THR A 136 8.79 -6.18 42.41
N GLU A 137 7.95 -5.59 43.27
CA GLU A 137 7.61 -4.15 43.25
C GLU A 137 8.86 -3.25 43.19
N ARG A 138 9.87 -3.52 44.03
CA ARG A 138 11.13 -2.75 44.01
C ARG A 138 11.87 -2.81 42.68
N LYS A 139 11.92 -3.99 42.06
CA LYS A 139 12.59 -4.20 40.77
C LYS A 139 11.81 -3.53 39.65
N ARG A 140 10.48 -3.64 39.69
CA ARG A 140 9.55 -3.00 38.76
C ARG A 140 9.70 -1.47 38.80
N ASP A 141 9.69 -0.89 39.99
CA ASP A 141 9.84 0.56 40.17
C ASP A 141 11.16 1.08 39.59
N ILE A 142 12.27 0.37 39.83
CA ILE A 142 13.57 0.75 39.27
C ILE A 142 13.56 0.72 37.74
N ILE A 143 12.97 -0.31 37.13
CA ILE A 143 12.87 -0.43 35.67
C ILE A 143 11.98 0.66 35.08
N LEU A 144 10.82 0.89 35.70
CA LEU A 144 9.88 1.91 35.24
C LEU A 144 10.50 3.31 35.32
N LEU A 145 11.14 3.66 36.44
CA LEU A 145 11.81 4.94 36.58
C LEU A 145 13.00 5.11 35.63
N SER A 146 13.76 4.04 35.37
CA SER A 146 14.94 4.12 34.51
C SER A 146 14.61 4.25 33.02
N TYR A 147 13.56 3.55 32.54
CA TYR A 147 13.26 3.48 31.10
C TYR A 147 12.09 4.35 30.67
N PHE A 148 11.06 4.50 31.50
CA PHE A 148 9.87 5.28 31.14
C PHE A 148 9.95 6.72 31.65
N VAL A 149 10.67 6.97 32.75
CA VAL A 149 10.87 8.31 33.32
C VAL A 149 12.28 8.84 33.05
N GLU A 150 13.15 8.04 32.41
CA GLU A 150 14.53 8.40 32.07
C GLU A 150 15.38 8.88 33.27
N MET A 151 15.05 8.45 34.49
CA MET A 151 15.81 8.81 35.69
C MET A 151 17.15 8.05 35.76
N ASN A 152 18.21 8.75 36.15
CA ASN A 152 19.51 8.14 36.36
C ASN A 152 19.56 7.31 37.66
N ASP A 153 20.47 6.33 37.74
CA ASP A 153 20.60 5.42 38.89
C ASP A 153 20.80 6.17 40.22
N ALA A 154 21.48 7.32 40.19
CA ALA A 154 21.69 8.16 41.37
C ALA A 154 20.40 8.84 41.84
N ASP A 155 19.52 9.24 40.92
CA ASP A 155 18.25 9.89 41.22
C ASP A 155 17.23 8.87 41.70
N ILE A 156 17.20 7.69 41.07
CA ILE A 156 16.39 6.55 41.50
C ILE A 156 16.80 6.10 42.91
N ALA A 157 18.11 6.01 43.18
CA ALA A 157 18.63 5.66 44.50
C ALA A 157 18.15 6.65 45.58
N ARG A 158 18.21 7.96 45.30
CA ARG A 158 17.66 8.99 46.21
C ARG A 158 16.15 8.88 46.36
N LYS A 159 15.41 8.62 45.28
CA LYS A 159 13.95 8.56 45.29
C LYS A 159 13.41 7.36 46.08
N LEU A 160 14.07 6.21 45.95
CA LEU A 160 13.66 4.95 46.59
C LEU A 160 14.40 4.68 47.91
N ASN A 161 15.25 5.60 48.37
CA ASN A 161 16.12 5.46 49.54
C ASN A 161 17.00 4.20 49.48
N LEU A 162 17.62 3.96 48.32
CA LEU A 162 18.51 2.83 48.04
C LEU A 162 19.94 3.30 47.79
N VAL A 163 20.89 2.35 47.82
CA VAL A 163 22.26 2.58 47.38
C VAL A 163 22.33 2.43 45.85
N ARG A 164 23.12 3.28 45.18
CA ARG A 164 23.28 3.27 43.72
C ARG A 164 23.69 1.90 43.16
N SER A 165 24.53 1.14 43.87
CA SER A 165 24.93 -0.21 43.47
C SER A 165 23.75 -1.18 43.44
N THR A 166 22.86 -1.11 44.42
CA THR A 166 21.64 -1.92 44.48
C THR A 166 20.69 -1.60 43.34
N VAL A 167 20.57 -0.32 42.96
CA VAL A 167 19.78 0.09 41.80
C VAL A 167 20.34 -0.52 40.51
N HIS A 168 21.65 -0.42 40.31
CA HIS A 168 22.31 -0.99 39.14
C HIS A 168 22.12 -2.51 39.07
N GLU A 169 22.35 -3.21 40.18
CA GLU A 169 22.16 -4.67 40.26
C GLU A 169 20.70 -5.06 39.99
N HIS A 170 19.75 -4.39 40.63
CA HIS A 170 18.33 -4.66 40.41
C HIS A 170 17.91 -4.37 38.97
N ARG A 171 18.41 -3.30 38.35
CA ARG A 171 18.13 -3.02 36.94
C ARG A 171 18.63 -4.15 36.05
N THR A 172 19.90 -4.52 36.16
CA THR A 172 20.51 -5.58 35.35
C THR A 172 19.79 -6.92 35.54
N ARG A 173 19.54 -7.33 36.79
CA ARG A 173 18.82 -8.59 37.08
C ARG A 173 17.37 -8.58 36.60
N SER A 174 16.70 -7.45 36.67
CA SER A 174 15.31 -7.35 36.21
C SER A 174 15.24 -7.46 34.69
N LEU A 175 16.18 -6.85 33.96
CA LEU A 175 16.27 -6.99 32.51
C LEU A 175 16.57 -8.42 32.08
N GLU A 176 17.44 -9.13 32.80
CA GLU A 176 17.68 -10.57 32.55
C GLU A 176 16.40 -11.39 32.70
N ILE A 177 15.63 -11.16 33.78
CA ILE A 177 14.35 -11.86 34.02
C ILE A 177 13.32 -11.52 32.93
N LEU A 178 13.14 -10.23 32.62
CA LEU A 178 12.21 -9.78 31.59
C LEU A 178 12.56 -10.36 30.23
N LYS A 179 13.85 -10.43 29.90
CA LYS A 179 14.32 -11.04 28.65
C LYS A 179 13.91 -12.51 28.58
N ILE A 180 14.18 -13.29 29.62
CA ILE A 180 13.81 -14.72 29.67
C ILE A 180 12.29 -14.89 29.52
N MET A 181 11.50 -14.14 30.28
CA MET A 181 10.04 -14.22 30.23
C MET A 181 9.47 -13.86 28.85
N LEU A 182 10.02 -12.83 28.20
CA LEU A 182 9.53 -12.40 26.89
C LEU A 182 9.97 -13.35 25.77
N GLU A 183 11.16 -13.95 25.87
CA GLU A 183 11.63 -14.96 24.92
C GLU A 183 10.83 -16.27 25.03
N GLU A 184 10.58 -16.77 26.25
CA GLU A 184 9.79 -17.99 26.49
C GLU A 184 8.35 -17.86 25.95
N ASN A 185 7.72 -16.70 26.14
CA ASN A 185 6.37 -16.45 25.63
C ASN A 185 6.29 -16.29 24.10
N ALA A 186 7.39 -15.87 23.45
CA ALA A 186 7.46 -15.80 21.99
C ALA A 186 7.44 -17.20 21.35
N ASP A 187 8.11 -18.18 21.98
CA ASP A 187 8.17 -19.57 21.52
C ASP A 187 6.82 -20.31 21.67
N GLU A 188 6.03 -19.99 22.70
CA GLU A 188 4.70 -20.58 22.89
C GLU A 188 3.65 -20.05 21.91
N ASN A 189 3.69 -18.75 21.58
CA ASN A 189 2.76 -18.16 20.60
C ASN A 189 3.01 -18.66 19.17
N GLY A 190 4.22 -19.13 18.85
CA GLY A 190 4.52 -19.85 17.61
C GLY A 190 3.81 -21.21 17.49
N ARG A 191 3.53 -21.89 18.61
CA ARG A 191 2.86 -23.20 18.62
C ARG A 191 1.34 -23.10 18.60
N LYS A 192 0.77 -22.01 19.10
CA LYS A 192 -0.70 -21.79 19.11
C LYS A 192 -1.28 -21.41 17.75
N LYS A 193 -0.46 -21.00 16.78
CA LYS A 193 -0.89 -20.71 15.39
C LYS A 193 -1.03 -21.95 14.48
N CYS A 194 -0.72 -23.15 14.97
CA CYS A 194 -0.80 -24.41 14.20
C CYS A 194 -1.90 -25.38 14.67
N LYS A 195 -2.97 -24.91 15.31
CA LYS A 195 -4.15 -25.73 15.61
C LYS A 195 -5.40 -25.18 14.97
#